data_AF-A0AA43LTW2-F1
#
_entry.id   AF-A0AA43LTW2-F1
#
_cell.length_a   1.000
_cell.length_b   1.000
_cell.length_c   1.000
_cell.angle_alpha   90.00
_cell.angle_beta   90.00
_cell.angle_gamma   90.00
#
_symmetry.space_group_name_H-M   'P 1'
#
loop_
_entity.id
_entity.type
_entity.pdbx_description
1 polymer ?
#
loop_
_entity_poly.entity_id
_entity_poly.type
_entity_poly.pdbx_seq_one_letter_code
_entity_poly.pdbx_strand_id
1 'polypeptide(L)'
;MISLVRDNAVKGRFDNKEFRLGEIEHLPLADITVHVIISNCVINLSPDKQQEFREAFRVLQPDGRLVISDIVTTAEASISIPP
;
A
#
# COMPACT_ATOMS: atom_id res chain seq x y z
N MET A 1 -4.84 -9.19 12.32
CA MET A 1 -4.56 -7.73 12.35
C MET A 1 -5.81 -6.86 12.15
N ILE A 2 -6.62 -7.07 11.10
CA ILE A 2 -7.83 -6.25 10.84
C ILE A 2 -8.83 -6.21 12.02
N SER A 3 -9.11 -7.33 12.70
CA SER A 3 -10.01 -7.32 13.88
C SER A 3 -9.47 -6.44 15.00
N LEU A 4 -8.18 -6.60 15.34
CA LEU A 4 -7.53 -5.83 16.40
C LEU A 4 -7.59 -4.32 16.15
N VAL A 5 -7.33 -3.87 14.92
CA VAL A 5 -7.37 -2.44 14.61
C VAL A 5 -8.80 -1.88 14.64
N ARG A 6 -9.80 -2.69 14.26
CA ARG A 6 -11.22 -2.32 14.41
C ARG A 6 -11.58 -2.14 15.88
N ASP A 7 -11.19 -3.08 16.75
CA ASP A 7 -11.44 -3.00 18.19
C ASP A 7 -10.74 -1.79 18.82
N ASN A 8 -9.49 -1.52 18.43
CA ASN A 8 -8.73 -0.37 18.93
C ASN A 8 -9.38 0.95 18.53
N ALA A 9 -9.94 1.04 17.33
CA ALA A 9 -10.62 2.26 16.91
C ALA A 9 -11.95 2.50 17.63
N VAL A 10 -12.67 1.45 18.02
CA VAL A 10 -13.84 1.59 18.91
C VAL A 10 -13.41 2.12 20.27
N LYS A 11 -12.35 1.54 20.86
CA LYS A 11 -11.81 1.99 22.17
C LYS A 11 -11.29 3.43 22.11
N GLY A 12 -10.64 3.80 21.01
CA GLY A 12 -10.05 5.11 20.78
C GLY A 12 -11.03 6.18 20.27
N ARG A 13 -12.29 5.83 19.96
CA ARG A 13 -13.31 6.74 19.41
C ARG A 13 -12.85 7.44 18.12
N PHE A 14 -12.24 6.68 17.23
CA PHE A 14 -11.85 7.18 15.91
C PHE A 14 -12.98 6.94 14.90
N ASP A 15 -13.68 8.00 14.51
CA ASP A 15 -14.88 7.91 13.66
C ASP A 15 -14.58 8.19 12.17
N ASN A 16 -13.41 8.76 11.86
CA ASN A 16 -12.98 9.16 10.52
C ASN A 16 -12.07 8.12 9.83
N LYS A 17 -12.31 6.83 10.09
CA LYS A 17 -11.42 5.74 9.65
C LYS A 17 -12.20 4.53 9.15
N GLU A 18 -11.68 3.90 8.11
CA GLU A 18 -12.21 2.66 7.55
C GLU A 18 -11.08 1.63 7.41
N PHE A 19 -11.37 0.36 7.74
CA PHE A 19 -10.40 -0.74 7.61
C PHE A 19 -10.94 -1.81 6.67
N ARG A 20 -10.32 -1.93 5.50
CA ARG A 20 -10.66 -2.90 4.46
C ARG A 20 -9.63 -4.02 4.44
N LEU A 21 -10.10 -5.26 4.37
CA LEU A 21 -9.25 -6.42 4.10
C LEU A 21 -9.12 -6.53 2.58
N GLY A 22 -7.90 -6.62 2.08
CA GLY A 22 -7.59 -6.74 0.65
C GLY A 22 -6.11 -6.95 0.43
N GLU A 23 -5.75 -7.16 -0.82
CA GLU A 23 -4.37 -7.32 -1.30
C GLU A 23 -3.91 -5.99 -1.92
N ILE A 24 -2.61 -5.68 -1.84
CA ILE A 24 -2.06 -4.40 -2.30
C ILE A 24 -2.02 -4.31 -3.83
N GLU A 25 -2.06 -5.47 -4.49
CA GLU A 25 -2.20 -5.65 -5.94
C GLU A 25 -3.65 -5.53 -6.44
N HIS A 26 -4.62 -5.50 -5.52
CA HIS A 26 -6.06 -5.42 -5.81
C HIS A 26 -6.78 -4.60 -4.71
N LEU A 27 -6.53 -3.29 -4.69
CA LEU A 27 -7.04 -2.42 -3.64
C LEU A 27 -8.56 -2.40 -3.64
N PRO A 28 -9.24 -2.64 -2.50
CA PRO A 28 -10.69 -2.61 -2.38
C PRO A 28 -11.21 -1.17 -2.31
N LEU A 29 -10.82 -0.33 -3.27
CA LEU A 29 -11.15 1.09 -3.40
C LEU A 29 -11.52 1.39 -4.85
N ALA A 30 -12.42 2.34 -5.07
CA ALA A 30 -12.75 2.80 -6.41
C ALA A 30 -11.68 3.76 -6.96
N ASP A 31 -11.72 3.96 -8.26
CA ASP A 31 -10.79 4.85 -8.97
C ASP A 31 -10.89 6.29 -8.47
N ILE A 32 -9.77 7.01 -8.42
CA ILE A 32 -9.76 8.48 -8.18
C ILE A 32 -10.44 8.87 -6.86
N THR A 33 -10.29 8.04 -5.81
CA THR A 33 -10.96 8.23 -4.53
C THR A 33 -10.08 8.81 -3.43
N VAL A 34 -8.76 8.69 -3.51
CA VAL A 34 -7.85 9.11 -2.45
C VAL A 34 -6.93 10.25 -2.89
N HIS A 35 -6.64 11.15 -1.96
CA HIS A 35 -5.73 12.27 -2.20
C HIS A 35 -4.28 11.93 -1.83
N VAL A 36 -4.09 11.04 -0.85
CA VAL A 36 -2.76 10.68 -0.35
C VAL A 36 -2.71 9.17 -0.10
N ILE A 37 -1.62 8.54 -0.54
CA ILE A 37 -1.27 7.16 -0.22
C ILE A 37 0.03 7.18 0.56
N ILE A 38 0.08 6.41 1.65
CA ILE A 38 1.28 6.20 2.46
C ILE A 38 1.58 4.70 2.46
N SER A 39 2.76 4.33 1.98
CA SER A 39 3.25 2.94 2.00
C SER A 39 4.62 2.89 2.67
N ASN A 40 4.81 1.91 3.55
CA ASN A 40 6.04 1.74 4.32
C ASN A 40 6.50 0.28 4.28
N CYS A 41 7.65 0.04 3.67
CA CYS A 41 8.40 -1.23 3.66
C CYS A 41 7.62 -2.47 3.19
N VAL A 42 6.57 -2.32 2.38
CA VAL A 42 5.74 -3.43 1.88
C VAL A 42 5.87 -3.69 0.39
N ILE A 43 6.29 -2.69 -0.40
CA ILE A 43 6.36 -2.83 -1.87
C ILE A 43 7.34 -3.92 -2.25
N ASN A 44 8.46 -3.99 -1.53
CA ASN A 44 9.47 -5.02 -1.78
C ASN A 44 8.97 -6.45 -1.54
N LEU A 45 7.91 -6.63 -0.76
CA LEU A 45 7.31 -7.93 -0.45
C LEU A 45 6.23 -8.34 -1.46
N SER A 46 5.75 -7.42 -2.30
CA SER A 46 4.81 -7.75 -3.36
C SER A 46 5.45 -8.66 -4.41
N PRO A 47 4.77 -9.76 -4.82
CA PRO A 47 5.18 -10.59 -5.96
C PRO A 47 4.98 -9.87 -7.31
N ASP A 48 4.07 -8.90 -7.40
CA ASP A 48 3.85 -8.08 -8.60
C ASP A 48 3.84 -6.59 -8.25
N LYS A 49 5.05 -6.03 -8.11
CA LYS A 49 5.26 -4.62 -7.83
C LYS A 49 4.61 -3.71 -8.87
N GLN A 50 4.60 -4.12 -10.14
CA GLN A 50 4.01 -3.29 -11.20
C GLN A 50 2.49 -3.17 -11.00
N GLN A 51 1.84 -4.26 -10.62
CA GLN A 51 0.41 -4.25 -10.31
C GLN A 51 0.10 -3.39 -9.07
N GLU A 52 0.90 -3.47 -8.01
CA GLU A 52 0.74 -2.60 -6.83
C GLU A 52 0.83 -1.11 -7.21
N PHE A 53 1.83 -0.71 -8.01
CA PHE A 53 1.92 0.68 -8.49
C PHE A 53 0.76 1.09 -9.38
N ARG A 54 0.25 0.19 -10.24
CA ARG A 54 -0.94 0.45 -11.06
C ARG A 54 -2.18 0.69 -10.18
N GLU A 55 -2.37 -0.13 -9.15
CA GLU A 55 -3.48 0.04 -8.20
C GLU A 55 -3.36 1.33 -7.40
N ALA A 56 -2.17 1.64 -6.90
CA ALA A 56 -1.91 2.90 -6.20
C ALA A 56 -2.26 4.09 -7.11
N PHE A 57 -1.87 4.06 -8.38
CA PHE A 57 -2.21 5.11 -9.34
C PHE A 57 -3.71 5.15 -9.67
N ARG A 58 -4.37 4.00 -9.83
CA ARG A 58 -5.81 3.90 -10.13
C ARG A 58 -6.66 4.60 -9.08
N VAL A 59 -6.37 4.37 -7.80
CA VAL A 59 -7.17 4.93 -6.70
C VAL A 59 -6.80 6.39 -6.38
N LEU A 60 -5.61 6.84 -6.77
CA LEU A 60 -5.12 8.20 -6.51
C LEU A 60 -5.79 9.21 -7.44
N GLN A 61 -6.13 10.38 -6.89
CA GLN A 61 -6.62 11.49 -7.69
C GLN A 61 -5.51 12.13 -8.55
N PRO A 62 -5.84 12.84 -9.65
CA PRO A 62 -4.85 13.48 -10.53
C PRO A 62 -3.82 14.38 -9.82
N ASP A 63 -4.23 15.10 -8.76
CA ASP A 63 -3.37 15.97 -7.95
C ASP A 63 -2.93 15.31 -6.62
N GLY A 64 -3.12 14.00 -6.49
CA GLY A 64 -2.81 13.24 -5.30
C GLY A 64 -1.31 13.00 -5.10
N ARG A 65 -0.94 12.58 -3.89
CA ARG A 65 0.45 12.25 -3.53
C ARG A 65 0.59 10.80 -3.10
N LEU A 66 1.60 10.13 -3.67
CA LEU A 66 2.08 8.85 -3.20
C LEU A 66 3.37 9.06 -2.39
N VAL A 67 3.36 8.68 -1.12
CA VAL A 67 4.51 8.76 -0.20
C VAL A 67 4.96 7.36 0.14
N ILE A 68 6.19 7.02 -0.26
CA ILE A 68 6.76 5.70 -0.10
C ILE A 68 8.04 5.80 0.72
N SER A 69 8.17 4.91 1.69
CA SER A 69 9.42 4.63 2.38
C SER A 69 9.72 3.15 2.23
N ASP A 70 10.71 2.79 1.44
CA ASP A 70 11.13 1.40 1.25
C ASP A 70 12.65 1.33 1.00
N ILE A 71 13.19 0.12 1.03
CA ILE A 71 14.59 -0.17 0.76
C ILE A 71 14.82 -0.18 -0.76
N VAL A 72 15.92 0.42 -1.20
CA VAL A 72 16.37 0.40 -2.59
C VAL A 72 17.82 -0.02 -2.67
N THR A 73 18.22 -0.65 -3.77
CA THR A 73 19.62 -0.89 -4.08
C THR A 73 20.17 0.27 -4.91
N THR A 74 21.37 0.74 -4.58
CA THR A 74 22.05 1.83 -5.32
C THR A 74 22.87 1.32 -6.50
N ALA A 75 22.98 0.00 -6.64
CA ALA A 75 23.60 -0.70 -7.74
C ALA A 75 22.74 -1.91 -8.09
N GLU A 76 22.95 -2.49 -9.27
CA GLU A 76 22.37 -3.78 -9.59
C GLU A 76 22.86 -4.83 -8.60
N ALA A 77 21.92 -5.56 -8.00
CA ALA A 77 22.26 -6.65 -7.14
C ALA A 77 22.90 -7.74 -8.00
N SER A 78 24.17 -8.06 -7.75
CA SER A 78 24.88 -9.18 -8.37
C SER A 78 24.37 -10.51 -7.81
N ILE A 79 23.09 -10.79 -7.98
CA ILE A 79 22.47 -12.03 -7.51
C ILE A 79 22.38 -12.95 -8.73
N SER A 80 23.37 -13.84 -8.85
CA SER A 80 23.14 -15.12 -9.52
C SER A 80 22.15 -15.87 -8.65
N ILE A 81 20.89 -15.95 -9.06
CA ILE A 81 19.94 -16.89 -8.46
C ILE A 81 20.36 -18.27 -8.99
N PRO A 82 21.00 -19.15 -8.19
CA PRO A 82 21.18 -20.53 -8.63
C PRO A 82 19.79 -21.16 -8.88
N PRO A 83 19.70 -22.06 -9.86
CA PRO A 83 18.43 -22.68 -10.24
C PRO A 83 17.71 -23.37 -9.08
#